data_AF-J3ACS4-F1
#
_entry.id   AF-J3ACS4-F1
#
_cell.length_a   1.000
_cell.length_b   1.000
_cell.length_c   1.000
_cell.angle_alpha   90.00
_cell.angle_beta   90.00
_cell.angle_gamma   90.00
#
_symmetry.space_group_name_H-M   'P 1'
#
loop_
_entity.id
_entity.type
_entity.pdbx_description
1 polymer ?
#
loop_
_entity_poly.entity_id
_entity_poly.type
_entity_poly.pdbx_seq_one_letter_code
_entity_poly.pdbx_strand_id
1 'polypeptide(L)'
;MTRVWREHDVDTTFRRAHRFIDGNETEAIGAFPVLKFKSDNSLDLIFVKEAAGRMTSFSDIHQNDSAMIFLHERFQGSDIYDGNKAYVTAFPVHEFHNSTAAAILLNPESVETKLIHWNELGLPRLINHWGDMLTAFSIVDHYAVANNFAGGFLDCHLKDEHRRLFLFKKDYFERKSVPEWRLNHLTNFRYNFSDPSFEARIRKAHNVICSILARNSCAVLTESDTTKLKEMYYSEMLVHNADSSDPTAYAFAYPGCKGIWFNVDLIDSLSDIAFTQTTFHELMHNLGYHHPKDINDPTYNDTIPVKVETCVIGYEDETQRIPNLCKIIDGPYEHCPT
;
A
#
# COMPACT_ATOMS: atom_id res chain seq x y z
N MET A 1 -0.21 23.65 4.70
CA MET A 1 -1.69 23.71 4.60
C MET A 1 -2.23 22.35 4.99
N THR A 2 -3.16 22.27 5.94
CA THR A 2 -3.86 21.03 6.30
C THR A 2 -4.99 20.82 5.30
N ARG A 3 -4.92 19.77 4.47
CA ARG A 3 -6.02 19.38 3.56
C ARG A 3 -7.24 18.99 4.39
N VAL A 4 -8.41 19.51 4.03
CA VAL A 4 -9.70 19.09 4.62
C VAL A 4 -10.17 17.87 3.84
N TRP A 5 -10.37 16.74 4.54
CA TRP A 5 -10.90 15.51 3.96
C TRP A 5 -12.30 15.75 3.39
N ARG A 6 -12.54 15.28 2.16
CA ARG A 6 -13.87 15.08 1.59
C ARG A 6 -14.31 13.64 1.80
N GLU A 7 -15.61 13.39 1.74
CA GLU A 7 -16.24 12.07 1.90
C GLU A 7 -15.57 10.96 1.05
N HIS A 8 -15.17 11.27 -0.19
CA HIS A 8 -14.49 10.32 -1.09
C HIS A 8 -13.01 10.06 -0.78
N ASP A 9 -12.36 10.91 0.03
CA ASP A 9 -10.93 10.79 0.29
C ASP A 9 -10.63 9.58 1.19
N VAL A 10 -11.50 9.27 2.17
CA VAL A 10 -11.28 8.18 3.15
C VAL A 10 -11.30 6.82 2.44
N ASP A 11 -12.38 6.51 1.72
CA ASP A 11 -12.50 5.26 0.96
C ASP A 11 -11.36 5.10 -0.06
N THR A 12 -11.02 6.16 -0.80
CA THR A 12 -9.85 6.16 -1.70
C THR A 12 -8.54 5.87 -0.95
N THR A 13 -8.38 6.36 0.29
CA THR A 13 -7.17 6.13 1.09
C THR A 13 -7.10 4.72 1.67
N PHE A 14 -8.23 4.14 2.10
CA PHE A 14 -8.31 2.74 2.51
C PHE A 14 -7.95 1.81 1.34
N ARG A 15 -8.47 2.09 0.14
CA ARG A 15 -8.10 1.36 -1.10
C ARG A 15 -6.60 1.48 -1.40
N ARG A 16 -6.03 2.69 -1.28
CA ARG A 16 -4.59 2.95 -1.47
C ARG A 16 -3.71 2.20 -0.48
N ALA A 17 -4.13 2.14 0.79
CA ALA A 17 -3.39 1.46 1.85
C ALA A 17 -3.32 -0.06 1.62
N HIS A 18 -4.41 -0.70 1.20
CA HIS A 18 -4.40 -2.13 0.89
C HIS A 18 -3.43 -2.46 -0.26
N ARG A 19 -3.54 -1.73 -1.38
CA ARG A 19 -2.67 -1.91 -2.56
C ARG A 19 -1.18 -1.74 -2.27
N PHE A 20 -0.84 -1.07 -1.16
CA PHE A 20 0.55 -0.86 -0.75
C PHE A 20 1.21 -2.14 -0.23
N ILE A 21 0.42 -3.13 0.18
CA ILE A 21 0.91 -4.41 0.70
C ILE A 21 1.44 -5.32 -0.41
N ASP A 22 0.85 -5.22 -1.61
CA ASP A 22 1.10 -6.12 -2.76
C ASP A 22 2.51 -6.05 -3.36
N GLY A 23 3.51 -5.51 -2.65
CA GLY A 23 4.87 -5.53 -3.14
C GLY A 23 6.01 -5.41 -2.14
N ASN A 24 5.80 -5.44 -0.82
CA ASN A 24 6.92 -5.33 0.13
C ASN A 24 6.69 -5.86 1.56
N GLU A 25 5.47 -6.26 1.96
CA GLU A 25 5.18 -6.65 3.35
C GLU A 25 4.68 -8.10 3.41
N THR A 26 5.60 -9.05 3.34
CA THR A 26 5.33 -10.49 3.16
C THR A 26 4.56 -11.18 4.28
N GLU A 27 4.25 -10.48 5.38
CA GLU A 27 3.51 -11.01 6.54
C GLU A 27 2.16 -10.30 6.77
N ALA A 28 1.81 -9.31 5.93
CA ALA A 28 0.59 -8.53 6.10
C ALA A 28 -0.55 -9.07 5.22
N ILE A 29 -1.73 -9.24 5.82
CA ILE A 29 -2.99 -9.63 5.14
C ILE A 29 -3.89 -8.43 4.82
N GLY A 30 -3.47 -7.24 5.22
CA GLY A 30 -4.21 -6.01 5.01
C GLY A 30 -3.57 -4.80 5.66
N ALA A 31 -4.06 -3.63 5.30
CA ALA A 31 -3.58 -2.37 5.84
C ALA A 31 -4.69 -1.34 5.74
N PHE A 32 -4.76 -0.48 6.74
CA PHE A 32 -5.71 0.62 6.77
C PHE A 32 -5.04 1.90 7.25
N PRO A 33 -5.42 3.06 6.71
CA PRO A 33 -4.85 4.32 7.10
C PRO A 33 -5.33 4.73 8.49
N VAL A 34 -4.40 5.27 9.27
CA VAL A 34 -4.70 6.09 10.43
C VAL A 34 -4.78 7.53 9.93
N LEU A 35 -5.94 8.16 10.16
CA LEU A 35 -6.27 9.48 9.62
C LEU A 35 -5.54 10.58 10.41
N LYS A 36 -4.21 10.58 10.32
CA LYS A 36 -3.31 11.64 10.82
C LYS A 36 -2.35 12.01 9.70
N PHE A 37 -2.66 13.10 9.00
CA PHE A 37 -1.70 13.71 8.08
C PHE A 37 -0.60 14.38 8.88
N LYS A 38 0.63 13.89 8.69
CA LYS A 38 1.81 14.55 9.22
C LYS A 38 2.17 15.74 8.32
N SER A 39 2.84 16.73 8.91
CA SER A 39 3.24 17.95 8.19
C SER A 39 4.23 17.71 7.05
N ASP A 40 4.80 16.51 6.98
CA ASP A 40 5.73 16.03 5.96
C ASP A 40 5.05 15.29 4.78
N ASN A 41 3.71 15.39 4.67
CA ASN A 41 2.90 14.68 3.67
C ASN A 41 3.09 13.15 3.72
N SER A 42 3.22 12.60 4.92
CA SER A 42 3.13 11.16 5.17
C SER A 42 1.84 10.79 5.91
N LEU A 43 1.43 9.55 5.66
CA LEU A 43 0.26 8.89 6.23
C LEU A 43 0.73 7.74 7.12
N ASP A 44 0.25 7.68 8.35
CA ASP A 44 0.43 6.48 9.15
C ASP A 44 -0.51 5.39 8.64
N LEU A 45 0.03 4.23 8.28
CA LEU A 45 -0.73 3.02 7.96
C LEU A 45 -0.56 2.01 9.10
N ILE A 46 -1.62 1.27 9.39
CA ILE A 46 -1.57 0.10 10.24
C ILE A 46 -1.69 -1.13 9.34
N PHE A 47 -0.63 -1.93 9.33
CA PHE A 47 -0.55 -3.22 8.68
C PHE A 47 -1.05 -4.30 9.62
N VAL A 48 -1.89 -5.18 9.08
CA VAL A 48 -2.52 -6.30 9.77
C VAL A 48 -1.71 -7.54 9.44
N LYS A 49 -1.05 -8.14 10.44
CA LYS A 49 -0.28 -9.38 10.22
C LYS A 49 -1.23 -10.56 10.02
N GLU A 50 -0.75 -11.61 9.36
CA GLU A 50 -1.49 -12.89 9.21
C GLU A 50 -2.04 -13.42 10.54
N ALA A 51 -1.26 -13.32 11.63
CA ALA A 51 -1.68 -13.78 12.94
C ALA A 51 -2.86 -12.99 13.55
N ALA A 52 -3.18 -11.80 13.03
CA ALA A 52 -4.20 -10.91 13.59
C ALA A 52 -5.63 -11.33 13.22
N GLY A 53 -5.79 -12.10 12.14
CA GLY A 53 -7.11 -12.36 11.57
C GLY A 53 -7.07 -13.16 10.28
N ARG A 54 -8.19 -13.15 9.55
CA ARG A 54 -8.30 -13.81 8.25
C ARG A 54 -9.11 -12.99 7.27
N MET A 55 -8.78 -13.09 5.99
CA MET A 55 -9.60 -12.53 4.92
C MET A 55 -10.83 -13.41 4.66
N THR A 56 -11.99 -12.80 4.41
CA THR A 56 -13.23 -13.51 4.09
C THR A 56 -14.06 -12.69 3.12
N SER A 57 -14.62 -13.35 2.11
CA SER A 57 -15.49 -12.70 1.11
C SER A 57 -16.95 -12.63 1.58
N PHE A 58 -17.61 -11.52 1.27
CA PHE A 58 -19.01 -11.26 1.55
C PHE A 58 -19.72 -10.80 0.27
N SER A 59 -20.80 -11.48 -0.12
CA SER A 59 -21.61 -11.10 -1.30
C SER A 59 -22.25 -9.71 -1.18
N ASP A 60 -22.52 -9.26 0.05
CA ASP A 60 -23.39 -8.11 0.30
C ASP A 60 -22.60 -6.82 0.59
N ILE A 61 -21.28 -6.92 0.80
CA ILE A 61 -20.41 -5.74 1.05
C ILE A 61 -20.21 -4.91 -0.23
N HIS A 62 -20.30 -5.55 -1.40
CA HIS A 62 -20.09 -4.94 -2.71
C HIS A 62 -20.92 -3.68 -3.01
N GLN A 63 -22.06 -3.51 -2.33
CA GLN A 63 -23.03 -2.46 -2.65
C GLN A 63 -23.13 -1.38 -1.58
N ASN A 64 -22.27 -1.39 -0.56
CA ASN A 64 -22.45 -0.53 0.60
C ASN A 64 -21.28 0.44 0.78
N ASP A 65 -21.50 1.72 0.45
CA ASP A 65 -20.62 2.84 0.80
C ASP A 65 -20.41 2.97 2.32
N SER A 66 -21.22 2.27 3.12
CA SER A 66 -21.11 2.11 4.56
C SER A 66 -20.66 0.69 4.98
N ALA A 67 -19.78 0.04 4.22
CA ALA A 67 -19.26 -1.31 4.50
C ALA A 67 -18.76 -1.50 5.95
N MET A 68 -18.09 -0.49 6.51
CA MET A 68 -17.70 -0.48 7.92
C MET A 68 -18.91 -0.56 8.86
N ILE A 69 -20.00 0.17 8.57
CA ILE A 69 -21.24 0.11 9.35
C ILE A 69 -21.86 -1.28 9.27
N PHE A 70 -21.99 -1.82 8.07
CA PHE A 70 -22.53 -3.17 7.86
C PHE A 70 -21.75 -4.24 8.64
N LEU A 71 -20.42 -4.21 8.56
CA LEU A 71 -19.56 -5.16 9.27
C LEU A 71 -19.76 -5.04 10.78
N HIS A 72 -19.75 -3.83 11.30
CA HIS A 72 -19.91 -3.58 12.72
C HIS A 72 -21.29 -3.91 13.26
N GLU A 73 -22.37 -3.54 12.58
CA GLU A 73 -23.74 -3.92 12.92
C GLU A 73 -23.90 -5.45 12.96
N ARG A 74 -23.28 -6.16 12.02
CA ARG A 74 -23.24 -7.63 12.00
C ARG A 74 -22.53 -8.21 13.24
N PHE A 75 -21.56 -7.51 13.82
CA PHE A 75 -20.89 -7.89 15.06
C PHE A 75 -21.58 -7.34 16.33
N GLN A 76 -22.51 -6.39 16.21
CA GLN A 76 -23.24 -5.78 17.33
C GLN A 76 -24.44 -6.56 17.81
N GLY A 77 -25.10 -7.34 16.95
CA GLY A 77 -26.24 -8.18 17.32
C GLY A 77 -25.90 -9.39 18.19
N SER A 78 -24.65 -9.48 18.65
CA SER A 78 -24.19 -10.50 19.58
C SER A 78 -23.45 -9.80 20.70
N ASP A 79 -23.94 -9.93 21.91
CA ASP A 79 -23.07 -9.92 23.08
C ASP A 79 -22.08 -11.06 22.88
N ILE A 80 -20.94 -10.79 22.21
CA ILE A 80 -19.89 -11.81 21.99
C ILE A 80 -19.10 -11.94 23.28
N TYR A 81 -19.75 -12.51 24.28
CA TYR A 81 -19.12 -13.30 25.33
C TYR A 81 -19.74 -14.69 25.49
N ASP A 82 -20.73 -15.05 24.66
CA ASP A 82 -21.23 -16.43 24.59
C ASP A 82 -21.03 -17.05 23.21
N GLY A 83 -19.99 -17.90 23.13
CA GLY A 83 -20.24 -19.28 22.77
C GLY A 83 -20.20 -19.73 21.31
N ASN A 84 -19.86 -18.91 20.29
CA ASN A 84 -19.47 -19.43 18.94
C ASN A 84 -19.02 -18.41 17.86
N LYS A 85 -18.53 -17.20 18.18
CA LYS A 85 -17.99 -16.28 17.16
C LYS A 85 -16.49 -16.04 17.36
N ALA A 86 -15.69 -16.50 16.40
CA ALA A 86 -14.22 -16.47 16.43
C ALA A 86 -13.56 -15.10 16.12
N TYR A 87 -14.34 -14.01 16.02
CA TYR A 87 -13.84 -12.69 15.58
C TYR A 87 -14.51 -11.55 16.35
N VAL A 88 -13.73 -10.49 16.64
CA VAL A 88 -14.14 -9.34 17.47
C VAL A 88 -14.60 -8.14 16.63
N THR A 89 -14.08 -7.99 15.41
CA THR A 89 -14.46 -6.94 14.45
C THR A 89 -13.89 -7.25 13.05
N ALA A 90 -14.12 -6.40 12.05
CA ALA A 90 -13.53 -6.55 10.72
C ALA A 90 -13.30 -5.23 9.97
N PHE A 91 -12.37 -5.25 9.01
CA PHE A 91 -12.10 -4.15 8.08
C PHE A 91 -12.42 -4.56 6.64
N PRO A 92 -13.15 -3.73 5.87
CA PRO A 92 -13.38 -4.02 4.47
C PRO A 92 -12.08 -3.86 3.68
N VAL A 93 -11.91 -4.74 2.71
CA VAL A 93 -10.85 -4.68 1.70
C VAL A 93 -11.54 -4.32 0.38
N HIS A 94 -11.41 -3.06 -0.02
CA HIS A 94 -12.01 -2.56 -1.25
C HIS A 94 -10.98 -2.63 -2.39
N GLU A 95 -11.05 -3.67 -3.21
CA GLU A 95 -10.53 -3.64 -4.58
C GLU A 95 -11.65 -4.04 -5.52
N PHE A 96 -12.02 -3.21 -6.50
CA PHE A 96 -12.87 -3.66 -7.59
C PHE A 96 -12.40 -3.15 -8.95
N HIS A 97 -11.81 -4.08 -9.69
CA HIS A 97 -12.44 -4.56 -10.92
C HIS A 97 -12.57 -6.09 -10.81
N ASN A 98 -13.80 -6.62 -10.87
CA ASN A 98 -14.12 -8.06 -11.03
C ASN A 98 -13.80 -9.07 -9.89
N SER A 99 -13.28 -8.69 -8.72
CA SER A 99 -13.12 -9.60 -7.57
C SER A 99 -14.31 -9.52 -6.59
N THR A 100 -14.45 -10.49 -5.67
CA THR A 100 -15.47 -10.52 -4.61
C THR A 100 -15.08 -9.62 -3.43
N ALA A 101 -16.03 -8.92 -2.81
CA ALA A 101 -15.79 -8.04 -1.68
C ALA A 101 -15.28 -8.83 -0.50
N ALA A 102 -14.19 -8.40 0.08
CA ALA A 102 -13.58 -9.07 1.21
C ALA A 102 -13.56 -8.17 2.44
N ALA A 103 -13.50 -8.79 3.61
CA ALA A 103 -13.16 -8.13 4.85
C ALA A 103 -12.15 -8.97 5.62
N ILE A 104 -11.28 -8.31 6.36
CA ILE A 104 -10.34 -8.95 7.27
C ILE A 104 -11.03 -9.04 8.62
N LEU A 105 -11.41 -10.25 9.00
CA LEU A 105 -11.99 -10.56 10.29
C LEU A 105 -10.87 -10.65 11.32
N LEU A 106 -10.95 -9.88 12.41
CA LEU A 106 -9.92 -9.82 13.44
C LEU A 106 -10.25 -10.77 14.59
N ASN A 107 -9.24 -11.51 15.04
CA ASN A 107 -9.39 -12.41 16.17
C ASN A 107 -9.50 -11.63 17.50
N PRO A 108 -10.20 -12.15 18.53
CA PRO A 108 -10.31 -11.48 19.82
C PRO A 108 -8.96 -11.23 20.52
N GLU A 109 -7.98 -12.10 20.33
CA GLU A 109 -6.66 -11.93 20.94
C GLU A 109 -5.86 -10.77 20.34
N SER A 110 -6.14 -10.35 19.10
CA SER A 110 -5.40 -9.29 18.41
C SER A 110 -5.85 -7.87 18.80
N VAL A 111 -7.06 -7.74 19.37
CA VAL A 111 -7.68 -6.45 19.70
C VAL A 111 -8.10 -6.42 21.17
N GLU A 112 -7.80 -5.33 21.86
CA GLU A 112 -8.41 -5.04 23.16
C GLU A 112 -9.66 -4.19 22.96
N THR A 113 -10.78 -4.64 23.53
CA THR A 113 -12.04 -3.88 23.53
C THR A 113 -12.18 -3.11 24.83
N LYS A 114 -12.47 -1.81 24.74
CA LYS A 114 -12.69 -0.97 25.92
C LYS A 114 -13.97 -0.18 25.77
N LEU A 115 -14.84 -0.25 26.77
CA LEU A 115 -16.01 0.61 26.86
C LEU A 115 -15.65 1.84 27.69
N ILE A 116 -15.84 3.03 27.13
CA ILE A 116 -15.59 4.30 27.83
C ILE A 116 -16.81 5.20 27.71
N HIS A 117 -17.04 6.05 28.70
CA HIS A 117 -18.04 7.11 28.57
C HIS A 117 -17.54 8.18 27.56
N TRP A 118 -18.45 8.73 26.75
CA TRP A 118 -18.09 9.61 25.61
C TRP A 118 -17.22 10.81 26.00
N ASN A 119 -17.42 11.35 27.20
CA ASN A 119 -16.68 12.52 27.67
C ASN A 119 -15.28 12.19 28.23
N GLU A 120 -14.94 10.93 28.50
CA GLU A 120 -13.67 10.57 29.16
C GLU A 120 -12.45 10.94 28.31
N LEU A 121 -12.57 10.80 26.98
CA LEU A 121 -11.54 11.17 26.01
C LEU A 121 -11.92 12.41 25.17
N GLY A 122 -13.04 13.06 25.49
CA GLY A 122 -13.60 14.14 24.69
C GLY A 122 -14.13 13.69 23.32
N LEU A 123 -14.65 12.46 23.21
CA LEU A 123 -15.28 11.97 21.98
C LEU A 123 -16.58 12.75 21.71
N PRO A 124 -16.97 12.95 20.44
CA PRO A 124 -18.27 13.51 20.13
C PRO A 124 -19.41 12.69 20.75
N ARG A 125 -20.33 13.36 21.45
CA ARG A 125 -21.54 12.73 22.01
C ARG A 125 -22.44 12.17 20.90
N LEU A 126 -22.43 12.76 19.72
CA LEU A 126 -23.08 12.22 18.52
C LEU A 126 -22.06 12.28 17.39
N ILE A 127 -22.03 11.25 16.55
CA ILE A 127 -21.24 11.24 15.32
C ILE A 127 -22.25 11.38 14.18
N ASN A 128 -22.54 12.62 13.80
CA ASN A 128 -23.61 12.94 12.86
C ASN A 128 -23.10 13.25 11.46
N HIS A 129 -21.79 13.53 11.34
CA HIS A 129 -21.16 13.79 10.06
C HIS A 129 -19.71 13.30 10.05
N TRP A 130 -19.13 13.24 8.85
CA TRP A 130 -17.75 12.80 8.62
C TRP A 130 -16.71 13.50 9.50
N GLY A 131 -16.82 14.81 9.71
CA GLY A 131 -15.92 15.54 10.61
C GLY A 131 -15.86 14.99 12.04
N ASP A 132 -16.99 14.53 12.59
CA ASP A 132 -17.07 13.95 13.94
C ASP A 132 -16.40 12.58 13.96
N MET A 133 -16.61 11.78 12.91
CA MET A 133 -16.02 10.45 12.78
C MET A 133 -14.48 10.54 12.69
N LEU A 134 -13.97 11.45 11.87
CA LEU A 134 -12.53 11.71 11.75
C LEU A 134 -11.94 12.19 13.08
N THR A 135 -12.65 13.08 13.77
CA THR A 135 -12.25 13.57 15.10
C THR A 135 -12.21 12.41 16.10
N ALA A 136 -13.24 11.57 16.13
CA ALA A 136 -13.31 10.41 17.00
C ALA A 136 -12.18 9.41 16.72
N PHE A 137 -11.93 9.05 15.46
CA PHE A 137 -10.82 8.17 15.09
C PHE A 137 -9.46 8.75 15.50
N SER A 138 -9.25 10.06 15.31
CA SER A 138 -8.03 10.74 15.76
C SER A 138 -7.84 10.69 17.27
N ILE A 139 -8.91 10.92 18.05
CA ILE A 139 -8.87 10.82 19.52
C ILE A 139 -8.54 9.39 19.96
N VAL A 140 -9.20 8.39 19.38
CA VAL A 140 -8.98 6.99 19.74
C VAL A 140 -7.57 6.54 19.36
N ASP A 141 -7.06 6.93 18.19
CA ASP A 141 -5.69 6.63 17.79
C ASP A 141 -4.66 7.23 18.76
N HIS A 142 -4.82 8.50 19.13
CA HIS A 142 -3.93 9.13 20.10
C HIS A 142 -3.96 8.42 21.46
N TYR A 143 -5.16 8.06 21.93
CA TYR A 143 -5.30 7.27 23.16
C TYR A 143 -4.61 5.90 23.03
N ALA A 144 -4.80 5.19 21.93
CA ALA A 144 -4.22 3.88 21.71
C ALA A 144 -2.68 3.93 21.71
N VAL A 145 -2.09 4.87 20.97
CA VAL A 145 -0.63 5.06 20.92
C VAL A 145 -0.07 5.41 22.30
N ALA A 146 -0.74 6.31 23.03
CA ALA A 146 -0.33 6.69 24.40
C ALA A 146 -0.36 5.50 25.38
N ASN A 147 -1.16 4.47 25.10
CA ASN A 147 -1.28 3.26 25.89
C ASN A 147 -0.56 2.05 25.25
N ASN A 148 0.45 2.30 24.41
CA ASN A 148 1.33 1.27 23.83
C ASN A 148 0.64 0.29 22.85
N PHE A 149 -0.47 0.66 22.23
CA PHE A 149 -1.06 -0.05 21.09
C PHE A 149 -0.49 0.43 19.75
N ALA A 150 -0.69 -0.33 18.67
CA ALA A 150 -0.30 0.06 17.31
C ALA A 150 -1.20 1.20 16.78
N GLY A 151 -2.45 1.24 17.24
CA GLY A 151 -3.44 2.27 17.00
C GLY A 151 -4.80 1.78 17.50
N GLY A 152 -5.86 2.45 17.11
CA GLY A 152 -7.20 2.01 17.47
C GLY A 152 -8.27 2.73 16.68
N PHE A 153 -9.49 2.26 16.83
CA PHE A 153 -10.64 2.86 16.18
C PHE A 153 -11.89 2.75 17.05
N LEU A 154 -12.90 3.53 16.68
CA LEU A 154 -14.18 3.57 17.37
C LEU A 154 -15.20 2.70 16.65
N ASP A 155 -16.02 1.96 17.41
CA ASP A 155 -17.20 1.29 16.87
C ASP A 155 -18.16 2.30 16.24
N CYS A 156 -18.62 2.05 15.02
CA CYS A 156 -19.43 2.99 14.26
C CYS A 156 -20.90 3.06 14.72
N HIS A 157 -21.41 2.05 15.44
CA HIS A 157 -22.74 2.15 16.03
C HIS A 157 -22.67 2.39 17.54
N LEU A 158 -23.14 3.58 17.89
CA LEU A 158 -23.07 4.21 19.19
C LEU A 158 -24.42 4.01 19.86
N LYS A 159 -24.46 3.18 20.90
CA LYS A 159 -25.59 3.15 21.83
C LYS A 159 -25.19 3.86 23.11
N ASP A 160 -26.07 4.74 23.59
CA ASP A 160 -26.01 5.37 24.89
C ASP A 160 -24.81 6.30 25.14
N GLU A 161 -24.47 6.50 26.42
CA GLU A 161 -23.39 7.39 26.86
C GLU A 161 -21.99 6.77 26.71
N HIS A 162 -21.91 5.51 26.26
CA HIS A 162 -20.66 4.78 26.16
C HIS A 162 -20.22 4.52 24.72
N ARG A 163 -18.91 4.33 24.55
CA ARG A 163 -18.21 4.20 23.28
C ARG A 163 -17.30 2.99 23.37
N ARG A 164 -17.48 2.05 22.43
CA ARG A 164 -16.63 0.87 22.34
C ARG A 164 -15.42 1.19 21.46
N LEU A 165 -14.25 1.17 22.08
CA LEU A 165 -12.97 1.30 21.41
C LEU A 165 -12.44 -0.09 21.07
N PHE A 166 -11.76 -0.18 19.93
CA PHE A 166 -10.98 -1.32 19.52
C PHE A 166 -9.52 -0.88 19.42
N LEU A 167 -8.66 -1.45 20.26
CA LEU A 167 -7.26 -1.09 20.39
C LEU A 167 -6.39 -2.22 19.85
N PHE A 168 -5.53 -1.93 18.87
CA PHE A 168 -4.78 -2.93 18.12
C PHE A 168 -3.45 -3.28 18.80
N LYS A 169 -3.24 -4.54 19.17
CA LYS A 169 -2.02 -4.97 19.86
C LYS A 169 -0.83 -5.06 18.92
N LYS A 170 0.33 -4.55 19.34
CA LYS A 170 1.54 -4.44 18.50
C LYS A 170 2.11 -5.79 18.01
N ASP A 171 1.80 -6.88 18.70
CA ASP A 171 2.22 -8.21 18.25
C ASP A 171 1.54 -8.62 16.95
N TYR A 172 0.32 -8.11 16.72
CA TYR A 172 -0.55 -8.46 15.60
C TYR A 172 -0.65 -7.37 14.53
N PHE A 173 -0.28 -6.14 14.88
CA PHE A 173 -0.41 -4.98 14.01
C PHE A 173 0.88 -4.16 14.01
N GLU A 174 1.27 -3.68 12.83
CA GLU A 174 2.45 -2.83 12.67
C GLU A 174 2.04 -1.45 12.15
N ARG A 175 2.48 -0.39 12.84
CA ARG A 175 2.25 0.99 12.39
C ARG A 175 3.48 1.51 11.66
N LYS A 176 3.33 1.96 10.41
CA LYS A 176 4.41 2.61 9.64
C LYS A 176 3.98 3.95 9.07
N SER A 177 4.92 4.88 9.01
CA SER A 177 4.76 6.15 8.30
C SER A 177 5.09 5.94 6.83
N VAL A 178 4.11 6.16 5.95
CA VAL A 178 4.28 6.01 4.50
C VAL A 178 4.11 7.36 3.81
N PRO A 179 5.11 7.85 3.06
CA PRO A 179 4.98 9.06 2.27
C PRO A 179 3.82 8.98 1.26
N GLU A 180 3.00 10.03 1.14
CA GLU A 180 1.79 10.03 0.31
C GLU A 180 2.09 9.77 -1.17
N TRP A 181 3.23 10.23 -1.69
CA TRP A 181 3.66 9.95 -3.06
C TRP A 181 3.83 8.44 -3.35
N ARG A 182 4.19 7.63 -2.33
CA ARG A 182 4.25 6.15 -2.43
C ARG A 182 2.89 5.46 -2.28
N LEU A 183 1.84 6.20 -1.95
CA LEU A 183 0.48 5.66 -1.94
C LEU A 183 -0.23 6.00 -3.25
N ASN A 184 0.12 7.15 -3.81
CA ASN A 184 -0.49 7.63 -5.04
C ASN A 184 -0.04 6.84 -6.27
N HIS A 185 1.17 6.25 -6.32
CA HIS A 185 1.59 5.42 -7.48
C HIS A 185 0.69 4.19 -7.70
N LEU A 186 -0.06 3.76 -6.68
CA LEU A 186 -0.99 2.63 -6.77
C LEU A 186 -2.36 3.00 -7.34
N THR A 187 -2.64 4.30 -7.45
CA THR A 187 -3.93 4.85 -7.92
C THR A 187 -3.82 5.83 -9.08
N ASN A 188 -2.65 6.43 -9.29
CA ASN A 188 -2.41 7.37 -10.38
C ASN A 188 -1.88 6.66 -11.62
N PHE A 189 -1.88 5.32 -11.65
CA PHE A 189 -1.39 4.54 -12.77
C PHE A 189 -2.56 3.94 -13.50
N ARG A 190 -2.55 4.09 -14.82
CA ARG A 190 -3.53 3.48 -15.71
C ARG A 190 -2.87 2.38 -16.51
N TYR A 191 -3.32 1.16 -16.31
CA TYR A 191 -2.82 -0.03 -16.97
C TYR A 191 -3.78 -0.41 -18.10
N ASN A 192 -3.34 -0.28 -19.34
CA ASN A 192 -4.11 -0.68 -20.52
C ASN A 192 -3.51 -1.99 -21.09
N PHE A 193 -3.62 -3.07 -20.32
CA PHE A 193 -3.19 -4.42 -20.69
C PHE A 193 -4.36 -5.40 -20.63
N SER A 194 -4.37 -6.40 -21.51
CA SER A 194 -5.34 -7.50 -21.47
C SER A 194 -4.99 -8.57 -20.43
N ASP A 195 -3.71 -8.72 -20.08
CA ASP A 195 -3.23 -9.68 -19.08
C ASP A 195 -2.98 -9.02 -17.71
N PRO A 196 -3.74 -9.39 -16.66
CA PRO A 196 -3.53 -8.90 -15.30
C PRO A 196 -2.16 -9.25 -14.69
N SER A 197 -1.50 -10.31 -15.17
CA SER A 197 -0.18 -10.71 -14.67
C SER A 197 0.89 -9.66 -15.00
N PHE A 198 0.76 -9.01 -16.16
CA PHE A 198 1.66 -7.97 -16.62
C PHE A 198 1.51 -6.67 -15.80
N GLU A 199 0.27 -6.31 -15.46
CA GLU A 199 0.01 -5.21 -14.53
C GLU A 199 0.67 -5.45 -13.17
N ALA A 200 0.53 -6.66 -12.61
CA ALA A 200 1.17 -7.01 -11.33
C ALA A 200 2.70 -6.87 -11.39
N ARG A 201 3.31 -7.23 -12.53
CA ARG A 201 4.75 -7.10 -12.75
C ARG A 201 5.21 -5.64 -12.84
N ILE A 202 4.47 -4.78 -13.54
CA ILE A 202 4.74 -3.33 -13.58
C ILE A 202 4.62 -2.71 -12.18
N ARG A 203 3.58 -3.08 -11.42
CA ARG A 203 3.42 -2.64 -10.02
C ARG A 203 4.64 -3.00 -9.17
N LYS A 204 5.14 -4.24 -9.30
CA LYS A 204 6.36 -4.70 -8.63
C LYS A 204 7.57 -3.84 -8.99
N ALA A 205 7.79 -3.55 -10.28
CA ALA A 205 8.88 -2.68 -10.73
C ALA A 205 8.80 -1.28 -10.11
N HIS A 206 7.62 -0.65 -10.12
CA HIS A 206 7.45 0.67 -9.52
C HIS A 206 7.60 0.66 -7.99
N ASN A 207 7.23 -0.42 -7.31
CA ASN A 207 7.49 -0.58 -5.87
C ASN A 207 8.99 -0.60 -5.55
N VAL A 208 9.80 -1.26 -6.39
CA VAL A 208 11.26 -1.24 -6.28
C VAL A 208 11.79 0.18 -6.50
N ILE A 209 11.38 0.85 -7.58
CA ILE A 209 11.80 2.22 -7.89
C ILE A 209 11.43 3.18 -6.76
N CYS A 210 10.20 3.11 -6.23
CA CYS A 210 9.79 3.92 -5.08
C CYS A 210 10.65 3.63 -3.84
N SER A 211 11.08 2.39 -3.63
CA SER A 211 11.94 2.04 -2.50
C SER A 211 13.35 2.64 -2.65
N ILE A 212 13.91 2.63 -3.86
CA ILE A 212 15.18 3.32 -4.20
C ILE A 212 15.06 4.83 -3.91
N LEU A 213 13.98 5.46 -4.36
CA LEU A 213 13.72 6.89 -4.15
C LEU A 213 13.47 7.25 -2.68
N ALA A 214 12.88 6.35 -1.90
CA ALA A 214 12.65 6.56 -0.47
C ALA A 214 13.95 6.51 0.34
N ARG A 215 14.88 5.62 -0.05
CA ARG A 215 16.20 5.49 0.59
C ARG A 215 17.22 6.51 0.07
N ASN A 216 16.89 7.26 -0.98
CA ASN A 216 17.83 8.09 -1.74
C ASN A 216 19.10 7.30 -2.12
N SER A 217 18.96 6.03 -2.51
CA SER A 217 20.08 5.11 -2.72
C SER A 217 20.66 5.13 -4.14
N CYS A 218 20.03 5.83 -5.07
CA CYS A 218 20.52 5.96 -6.44
C CYS A 218 21.46 7.17 -6.58
N ALA A 219 22.77 6.93 -6.55
CA ALA A 219 23.80 7.98 -6.64
C ALA A 219 23.81 8.74 -7.98
N VAL A 220 23.16 8.19 -9.01
CA VAL A 220 23.03 8.82 -10.34
C VAL A 220 22.05 9.99 -10.32
N LEU A 221 21.02 9.93 -9.47
CA LEU A 221 19.97 10.94 -9.43
C LEU A 221 20.38 12.13 -8.57
N THR A 222 20.16 13.33 -9.08
CA THR A 222 20.23 14.53 -8.24
C THR A 222 19.04 14.61 -7.28
N GLU A 223 19.13 15.47 -6.26
CA GLU A 223 17.99 15.77 -5.38
C GLU A 223 16.80 16.33 -6.17
N SER A 224 17.07 17.16 -7.18
CA SER A 224 16.06 17.70 -8.10
C SER A 224 15.37 16.58 -8.87
N ASP A 225 16.11 15.60 -9.41
CA ASP A 225 15.52 14.47 -10.15
C ASP A 225 14.65 13.60 -9.25
N THR A 226 15.17 13.29 -8.06
CA THR A 226 14.45 12.54 -7.04
C THR A 226 13.14 13.24 -6.68
N THR A 227 13.16 14.56 -6.52
CA THR A 227 11.98 15.37 -6.22
C THR A 227 10.97 15.33 -7.37
N LYS A 228 11.42 15.47 -8.62
CA LYS A 228 10.53 15.40 -9.80
C LYS A 228 9.90 14.02 -9.97
N LEU A 229 10.65 12.94 -9.73
CA LEU A 229 10.08 11.59 -9.75
C LEU A 229 9.02 11.40 -8.67
N LYS A 230 9.31 11.83 -7.43
CA LYS A 230 8.33 11.79 -6.33
C LYS A 230 7.07 12.59 -6.67
N GLU A 231 7.23 13.76 -7.29
CA GLU A 231 6.10 14.58 -7.73
C GLU A 231 5.29 13.90 -8.85
N MET A 232 5.95 13.25 -9.81
CA MET A 232 5.28 12.48 -10.85
C MET A 232 4.42 11.36 -10.26
N TYR A 233 4.97 10.59 -9.30
CA TYR A 233 4.20 9.59 -8.57
C TYR A 233 3.05 10.20 -7.73
N TYR A 234 3.24 11.42 -7.24
CA TYR A 234 2.28 12.10 -6.37
C TYR A 234 1.08 12.69 -7.14
N SER A 235 1.32 13.45 -8.21
CA SER A 235 0.31 14.32 -8.82
C SER A 235 -0.03 13.96 -10.27
N GLU A 236 0.74 13.11 -10.94
CA GLU A 236 0.56 12.84 -12.36
C GLU A 236 -0.08 11.47 -12.63
N MET A 237 -1.03 11.44 -13.57
CA MET A 237 -1.55 10.18 -14.10
C MET A 237 -0.55 9.59 -15.09
N LEU A 238 0.08 8.47 -14.73
CA LEU A 238 1.01 7.73 -15.59
C LEU A 238 0.26 6.63 -16.32
N VAL A 239 0.33 6.64 -17.65
CA VAL A 239 -0.38 5.66 -18.49
C VAL A 239 0.59 4.60 -19.00
N HIS A 240 0.30 3.33 -18.72
CA HIS A 240 1.04 2.18 -19.21
C HIS A 240 0.22 1.45 -20.28
N ASN A 241 0.78 1.27 -21.47
CA ASN A 241 0.08 0.66 -22.60
C ASN A 241 0.83 -0.56 -23.15
N ALA A 242 0.06 -1.56 -23.58
CA ALA A 242 0.52 -2.58 -24.51
C ALA A 242 0.40 -2.06 -25.95
N ASP A 243 1.39 -1.30 -26.41
CA ASP A 243 1.53 -0.96 -27.83
C ASP A 243 2.89 -0.29 -28.04
N SER A 244 3.92 -1.07 -28.37
CA SER A 244 5.12 -0.45 -28.91
C SER A 244 5.01 -0.35 -30.43
N SER A 245 4.88 0.87 -30.96
CA SER A 245 5.04 1.12 -32.40
C SER A 245 6.43 0.77 -32.94
N ASP A 246 7.42 0.54 -32.05
CA ASP A 246 8.76 0.07 -32.38
C ASP A 246 8.91 -1.43 -32.02
N PRO A 247 9.03 -2.32 -33.02
CA PRO A 247 9.15 -3.76 -32.77
C PRO A 247 10.52 -4.17 -32.22
N THR A 248 11.47 -3.26 -32.06
CA THR A 248 12.85 -3.55 -31.62
C THR A 248 13.18 -3.08 -30.21
N ALA A 249 12.35 -2.21 -29.63
CA ALA A 249 12.52 -1.71 -28.27
C ALA A 249 11.64 -2.48 -27.28
N TYR A 250 12.17 -2.76 -26.08
CA TYR A 250 11.39 -3.38 -24.99
C TYR A 250 10.29 -2.46 -24.47
N ALA A 251 10.58 -1.16 -24.42
CA ALA A 251 9.63 -0.12 -24.07
C ALA A 251 10.06 1.20 -24.71
N PHE A 252 9.17 2.20 -24.67
CA PHE A 252 9.54 3.59 -24.89
C PHE A 252 8.64 4.53 -24.09
N ALA A 253 9.15 5.74 -23.86
CA ALA A 253 8.41 6.89 -23.39
C ALA A 253 8.75 8.10 -24.25
N TYR A 254 7.73 8.87 -24.62
CA TYR A 254 7.97 10.15 -25.27
C TYR A 254 8.52 11.15 -24.25
N PRO A 255 9.57 11.91 -24.61
CA PRO A 255 10.16 12.87 -23.70
C PRO A 255 9.16 13.91 -23.18
N GLY A 256 9.03 14.02 -21.86
CA GLY A 256 8.06 14.92 -21.22
C GLY A 256 6.59 14.48 -21.34
N CYS A 257 6.32 13.31 -21.91
CA CYS A 257 5.01 12.67 -21.82
C CYS A 257 4.85 11.95 -20.48
N LYS A 258 3.63 11.44 -20.25
CA LYS A 258 3.22 10.82 -18.99
C LYS A 258 2.77 9.39 -19.25
N GLY A 259 3.68 8.58 -19.75
CA GLY A 259 3.37 7.20 -20.04
C GLY A 259 4.54 6.37 -20.49
N ILE A 260 4.35 5.05 -20.41
CA ILE A 260 5.31 4.06 -20.86
C ILE A 260 4.55 3.08 -21.76
N TRP A 261 5.08 2.86 -22.95
CA TRP A 261 4.56 1.92 -23.93
C TRP A 261 5.47 0.71 -23.96
N PHE A 262 4.93 -0.45 -23.61
CA PHE A 262 5.69 -1.69 -23.56
C PHE A 262 5.46 -2.52 -24.81
N ASN A 263 6.55 -3.07 -25.34
CA ASN A 263 6.48 -4.15 -26.30
C ASN A 263 6.30 -5.46 -25.53
N VAL A 264 5.05 -5.84 -25.31
CA VAL A 264 4.68 -6.98 -24.46
C VAL A 264 5.36 -8.28 -24.92
N ASP A 265 5.49 -8.49 -26.24
CA ASP A 265 6.10 -9.69 -26.82
C ASP A 265 7.59 -9.82 -26.50
N LEU A 266 8.31 -8.69 -26.43
CA LEU A 266 9.74 -8.68 -26.12
C LEU A 266 9.99 -8.66 -24.61
N ILE A 267 9.29 -7.79 -23.90
CA ILE A 267 9.61 -7.47 -22.52
C ILE A 267 9.17 -8.56 -21.54
N ASP A 268 8.19 -9.38 -21.91
CA ASP A 268 7.73 -10.48 -21.05
C ASP A 268 8.84 -11.51 -20.78
N SER A 269 9.75 -11.69 -21.76
CA SER A 269 10.92 -12.59 -21.64
C SER A 269 12.04 -12.09 -20.72
N LEU A 270 12.02 -10.83 -20.28
CA LEU A 270 13.06 -10.28 -19.41
C LEU A 270 13.00 -10.88 -18.01
N SER A 271 14.09 -10.76 -17.24
CA SER A 271 14.03 -10.96 -15.78
C SER A 271 13.31 -9.79 -15.10
N ASP A 272 12.83 -9.96 -13.87
CA ASP A 272 12.22 -8.87 -13.09
C ASP A 272 13.18 -7.67 -12.88
N ILE A 273 14.48 -7.94 -12.75
CA ILE A 273 15.52 -6.91 -12.67
C ILE A 273 15.54 -6.11 -13.96
N ALA A 274 15.71 -6.78 -15.11
CA ALA A 274 15.79 -6.11 -16.41
C ALA A 274 14.50 -5.37 -16.73
N PHE A 275 13.34 -5.95 -16.40
CA PHE A 275 12.05 -5.27 -16.51
C PHE A 275 11.99 -3.98 -15.67
N THR A 276 12.47 -4.03 -14.43
CA THR A 276 12.51 -2.87 -13.53
C THR A 276 13.50 -1.81 -14.01
N GLN A 277 14.65 -2.22 -14.54
CA GLN A 277 15.63 -1.33 -15.17
C GLN A 277 15.01 -0.58 -16.35
N THR A 278 14.39 -1.31 -17.29
CA THR A 278 13.68 -0.71 -18.43
C THR A 278 12.59 0.26 -17.96
N THR A 279 11.80 -0.13 -16.95
CA THR A 279 10.75 0.76 -16.40
C THR A 279 11.36 2.05 -15.82
N PHE A 280 12.48 1.96 -15.09
CA PHE A 280 13.13 3.12 -14.50
C PHE A 280 13.77 4.02 -15.58
N HIS A 281 14.39 3.41 -16.59
CA HIS A 281 14.93 4.11 -17.77
C HIS A 281 13.85 4.96 -18.46
N GLU A 282 12.68 4.37 -18.74
CA GLU A 282 11.58 5.09 -19.40
C GLU A 282 10.98 6.20 -18.53
N LEU A 283 11.01 6.07 -17.20
CA LEU A 283 10.63 7.18 -16.32
C LEU A 283 11.57 8.38 -16.45
N MET A 284 12.86 8.17 -16.74
CA MET A 284 13.79 9.28 -16.98
C MET A 284 13.47 10.01 -18.28
N HIS A 285 13.00 9.30 -19.32
CA HIS A 285 12.47 9.94 -20.52
C HIS A 285 11.22 10.78 -20.21
N ASN A 286 10.32 10.31 -19.35
CA ASN A 286 9.16 11.11 -18.91
C ASN A 286 9.58 12.40 -18.16
N LEU A 287 10.77 12.42 -17.53
CA LEU A 287 11.35 13.64 -16.97
C LEU A 287 12.03 14.58 -17.99
N GLY A 288 12.05 14.20 -19.27
CA GLY A 288 12.66 14.96 -20.36
C GLY A 288 14.14 14.64 -20.57
N TYR A 289 14.68 13.57 -19.98
CA TYR A 289 16.01 13.09 -20.33
C TYR A 289 16.00 12.33 -21.66
N HIS A 290 17.16 12.28 -22.32
CA HIS A 290 17.33 11.65 -23.62
C HIS A 290 18.68 10.94 -23.71
N HIS A 291 18.77 10.05 -24.70
CA HIS A 291 20.01 9.47 -25.17
C HIS A 291 20.02 9.40 -26.70
N PRO A 292 21.19 9.23 -27.34
CA PRO A 292 21.28 8.95 -28.77
C PRO A 292 20.42 7.75 -29.17
N LYS A 293 19.92 7.73 -30.41
CA LYS A 293 19.14 6.58 -30.93
C LYS A 293 20.03 5.37 -31.23
N ASP A 294 21.28 5.60 -31.59
CA ASP A 294 22.25 4.53 -31.82
C ASP A 294 22.88 4.12 -30.49
N ILE A 295 22.67 2.86 -30.10
CA ILE A 295 23.25 2.27 -28.89
C ILE A 295 24.79 2.21 -28.95
N ASN A 296 25.37 2.27 -30.15
CA ASN A 296 26.82 2.30 -30.35
C ASN A 296 27.40 3.71 -30.25
N ASP A 297 26.57 4.74 -30.06
CA ASP A 297 27.07 6.08 -29.78
C ASP A 297 27.86 6.08 -28.46
N PRO A 298 29.10 6.60 -28.44
CA PRO A 298 29.95 6.55 -27.25
C PRO A 298 29.37 7.29 -26.04
N THR A 299 28.40 8.20 -26.26
CA THR A 299 27.72 8.95 -25.19
C THR A 299 26.47 8.25 -24.67
N TYR A 300 26.01 7.17 -25.31
CA TYR A 300 24.77 6.46 -24.95
C TYR A 300 24.78 6.00 -23.49
N ASN A 301 25.84 5.28 -23.10
CA ASN A 301 26.00 4.74 -21.75
C ASN A 301 26.17 5.81 -20.66
N ASP A 302 26.47 7.06 -21.07
CA ASP A 302 26.67 8.17 -20.14
C ASP A 302 25.39 8.96 -19.81
N THR A 303 24.29 8.62 -20.46
CA THR A 303 23.02 9.31 -20.29
C THR A 303 22.30 8.89 -19.00
N ILE A 304 21.50 9.80 -18.44
CA ILE A 304 20.76 9.56 -17.21
C ILE A 304 19.82 8.34 -17.30
N PRO A 305 19.04 8.13 -18.39
CA PRO A 305 18.19 6.95 -18.50
C PRO A 305 18.95 5.63 -18.36
N VAL A 306 20.10 5.50 -19.03
CA VAL A 306 20.92 4.27 -18.96
C VAL A 306 21.59 4.13 -17.59
N LYS A 307 22.06 5.23 -17.00
CA LYS A 307 22.75 5.18 -15.71
C LYS A 307 21.84 4.75 -14.56
N VAL A 308 20.56 5.13 -14.56
CA VAL A 308 19.64 4.75 -13.46
C VAL A 308 19.35 3.25 -13.40
N GLU A 309 19.56 2.50 -14.49
CA GLU A 309 19.43 1.05 -14.50
C GLU A 309 20.36 0.37 -13.50
N THR A 310 21.53 0.96 -13.25
CA THR A 310 22.50 0.45 -12.26
C THR A 310 21.99 0.54 -10.81
N CYS A 311 21.07 1.47 -10.54
CA CYS A 311 20.47 1.64 -9.21
C CYS A 311 19.51 0.50 -8.83
N VAL A 312 19.02 -0.27 -9.82
CA VAL A 312 18.16 -1.44 -9.58
C VAL A 312 19.00 -2.65 -9.15
N ILE A 313 20.14 -2.87 -9.80
CA ILE A 313 21.05 -3.99 -9.47
C ILE A 313 21.53 -3.89 -8.03
N GLY A 314 21.94 -2.70 -7.59
CA GLY A 314 22.41 -2.48 -6.21
C GLY A 314 21.33 -2.65 -5.14
N TYR A 315 20.04 -2.55 -5.51
CA TYR A 315 18.93 -2.71 -4.56
C TYR A 315 18.69 -4.18 -4.18
N GLU A 316 18.78 -5.11 -5.14
CA GLU A 316 18.56 -6.54 -4.86
C GLU A 316 19.71 -7.20 -4.11
N ASP A 317 20.96 -6.77 -4.33
CA ASP A 317 22.11 -7.24 -3.55
C ASP A 317 21.99 -6.86 -2.05
N GLU A 318 21.31 -5.76 -1.73
CA GLU A 318 21.05 -5.34 -0.34
C GLU A 318 19.83 -6.04 0.27
N THR A 319 18.77 -6.32 -0.49
CA THR A 319 17.59 -7.04 0.00
C THR A 319 17.82 -8.55 0.11
N GLN A 320 18.71 -9.15 -0.70
CA GLN A 320 19.18 -10.52 -0.51
C GLN A 320 20.19 -10.67 0.66
N ARG A 321 20.79 -9.57 1.12
CA ARG A 321 21.64 -9.52 2.34
C ARG A 321 20.85 -9.36 3.64
N ILE A 322 19.52 -9.17 3.58
CA ILE A 322 18.67 -9.39 4.75
C ILE A 322 18.54 -10.91 4.89
N PRO A 323 19.09 -11.52 5.95
CA PRO A 323 19.18 -12.97 6.02
C PRO A 323 17.78 -13.58 6.05
N ASN A 324 17.60 -14.65 5.26
CA ASN A 324 16.54 -15.64 5.40
C ASN A 324 16.37 -16.09 6.86
N LEU A 325 15.56 -15.38 7.62
CA LEU A 325 14.79 -15.82 8.79
C LEU A 325 13.35 -15.88 8.25
N CYS A 326 12.73 -17.00 7.88
CA CYS A 326 12.84 -18.37 8.33
C CYS A 326 12.44 -19.31 7.19
N LYS A 327 13.27 -20.31 6.88
CA LYS A 327 12.74 -21.58 6.35
C LYS A 327 12.31 -22.41 7.55
N ILE A 328 11.03 -22.35 7.92
CA ILE A 328 10.40 -23.45 8.63
C ILE A 328 9.94 -24.43 7.55
N ILE A 329 10.67 -25.54 7.41
CA ILE A 329 10.11 -26.77 6.86
C ILE A 329 10.22 -27.77 8.01
N ASP A 330 9.06 -28.16 8.53
CA ASP A 330 8.92 -29.14 9.60
C ASP A 330 9.34 -30.55 9.14
N GLY A 331 10.50 -31.00 9.63
CA GLY A 331 10.89 -32.37 10.05
C GLY A 331 10.88 -33.57 9.07
N PRO A 332 11.39 -34.76 9.48
CA PRO A 332 12.28 -35.11 10.59
C PRO A 332 13.66 -35.67 10.14
N TYR A 333 14.58 -35.76 11.11
CA TYR A 333 15.93 -36.33 11.09
C TYR A 333 16.23 -37.47 10.07
N GLU A 334 17.37 -37.38 9.39
CA GLU A 334 18.34 -38.48 9.25
C GLU A 334 19.71 -38.01 8.70
N HIS A 335 20.74 -38.21 9.53
CA HIS A 335 22.19 -38.33 9.25
C HIS A 335 22.94 -37.34 8.34
N CYS A 336 23.76 -36.47 8.95
CA CYS A 336 25.04 -36.04 8.36
C CYS A 336 26.14 -37.06 8.74
N PRO A 337 26.87 -37.65 7.79
CA PRO A 337 28.18 -38.23 8.09
C PRO A 337 29.18 -37.11 8.36
N THR A 338 30.07 -37.38 9.32
CA THR A 338 31.16 -36.52 9.81
C THR A 338 32.07 -35.95 8.74
#